data_AF-A0A8T3WA69-F1
#
_entry.id   AF-A0A8T3WA69-F1
#
_cell.length_a   1.000
_cell.length_b   1.000
_cell.length_c   1.000
_cell.angle_alpha   90.00
_cell.angle_beta   90.00
_cell.angle_gamma   90.00
#
_symmetry.space_group_name_H-M   'P 1'
#
loop_
_entity.id
_entity.type
_entity.pdbx_description
1 polymer ?
#
loop_
_entity_poly.entity_id
_entity_poly.type
_entity_poly.pdbx_seq_one_letter_code
_entity_poly.pdbx_strand_id
1 'polypeptide(L)'
;MPTREDEEFELIPLSPIRRMEKRIDKLENTSGGVDVREFFRELVAIIRMNQEIVDELAKSSDALRIELSKLPAKLDDVTQNLNELLSYIKTAAMEETGRISSDAFGPLAEKLDQLIDTNKKIIENDENVSSLLESIDKKMRSPLPPRPPILRPLQR
;
A
#
# COMPACT_ATOMS: atom_id res chain seq x y z
N MET A 1 32.21 -63.97 31.61
CA MET A 1 33.05 -63.56 30.47
C MET A 1 32.13 -62.91 29.45
N PRO A 2 32.36 -61.65 29.05
CA PRO A 2 31.49 -60.93 28.13
C PRO A 2 31.67 -61.50 26.72
N THR A 3 30.58 -61.90 26.09
CA THR A 3 30.55 -62.25 24.67
C THR A 3 30.67 -60.96 23.87
N ARG A 4 31.74 -60.90 23.07
CA ARG A 4 32.12 -59.80 22.19
C ARG A 4 30.96 -59.46 21.26
N GLU A 5 30.50 -58.22 21.31
CA GLU A 5 29.69 -57.64 20.25
C GLU A 5 30.49 -57.70 18.95
N ASP A 6 29.83 -58.14 17.89
CA ASP A 6 30.39 -58.37 16.57
C ASP A 6 31.04 -57.09 16.00
N GLU A 7 32.37 -57.05 16.06
CA GLU A 7 33.18 -56.12 15.27
C GLU A 7 33.13 -56.55 13.80
N GLU A 8 32.05 -56.19 13.09
CA GLU A 8 31.94 -56.30 11.64
C GLU A 8 32.94 -55.34 10.99
N PHE A 9 34.07 -55.87 10.52
CA PHE A 9 35.04 -55.13 9.69
C PHE A 9 34.40 -54.76 8.34
N GLU A 10 34.07 -53.47 8.13
CA GLU A 10 33.59 -52.96 6.84
C GLU A 10 34.78 -52.68 5.89
N LEU A 11 34.88 -53.44 4.79
CA LEU A 11 35.94 -53.30 3.76
C LEU A 11 35.79 -52.01 2.91
N ILE A 12 34.61 -51.38 2.95
CA ILE A 12 34.29 -50.07 2.37
C ILE A 12 33.43 -49.38 3.42
N PRO A 13 33.75 -48.16 3.88
CA PRO A 13 32.98 -47.49 4.91
C PRO A 13 31.57 -47.15 4.40
N LEU A 14 30.60 -48.01 4.71
CA LEU A 14 29.17 -47.78 4.47
C LEU A 14 28.54 -46.99 5.62
N SER A 15 29.33 -46.65 6.64
CA SER A 15 28.98 -45.77 7.76
C SER A 15 28.21 -44.49 7.36
N PRO A 16 28.45 -43.82 6.22
CA PRO A 16 27.59 -42.72 5.76
C PRO A 16 26.21 -43.19 5.27
N ILE A 17 26.14 -44.30 4.53
CA ILE A 17 24.89 -44.86 3.99
C ILE A 17 24.03 -45.41 5.12
N ARG A 18 24.59 -46.21 6.04
CA ARG A 18 23.90 -46.68 7.26
C ARG A 18 23.40 -45.53 8.13
N ARG A 19 24.14 -44.40 8.19
CA ARG A 19 23.69 -43.17 8.88
C ARG A 19 22.55 -42.47 8.15
N MET A 20 22.55 -42.46 6.81
CA MET A 20 21.43 -41.93 6.02
C MET A 20 20.20 -42.81 6.17
N GLU A 21 20.35 -44.13 6.10
CA GLU A 21 19.28 -45.10 6.28
C GLU A 21 18.63 -44.96 7.67
N LYS A 22 19.44 -44.87 8.73
CA LYS A 22 18.95 -44.62 10.10
C LYS A 22 18.32 -43.22 10.28
N ARG A 23 18.68 -42.24 9.45
CA ARG A 23 18.03 -40.91 9.42
C ARG A 23 16.74 -40.93 8.62
N ILE A 24 16.69 -41.69 7.54
CA ILE A 24 15.49 -41.94 6.73
C ILE A 24 14.48 -42.73 7.56
N ASP A 25 14.88 -43.82 8.20
CA ASP A 25 14.04 -44.58 9.14
C ASP A 25 13.47 -43.68 10.25
N LYS A 26 14.28 -42.77 10.80
CA LYS A 26 13.81 -41.80 11.80
C LYS A 26 12.84 -40.80 11.20
N LEU A 27 13.08 -40.31 9.99
CA LEU A 27 12.21 -39.39 9.27
C LEU A 27 10.89 -40.06 8.86
N GLU A 28 10.92 -41.30 8.38
CA GLU A 28 9.76 -42.11 8.01
C GLU A 28 8.93 -42.48 9.25
N ASN A 29 9.58 -42.85 10.36
CA ASN A 29 8.88 -43.04 11.64
C ASN A 29 8.37 -41.74 12.27
N THR A 30 8.89 -40.57 11.84
CA THR A 30 8.36 -39.24 12.22
C THR A 30 7.36 -38.71 11.17
N SER A 31 7.19 -39.39 10.03
CA SER A 31 6.26 -39.01 8.95
C SER A 31 4.83 -39.51 9.22
N GLY A 32 4.31 -39.21 10.41
CA GLY A 32 2.98 -39.60 10.87
C GLY A 32 2.18 -38.40 11.37
N GLY A 33 1.73 -37.55 10.44
CA GLY A 33 0.74 -36.50 10.68
C GLY A 33 1.31 -35.10 10.55
N VAL A 34 0.65 -34.25 9.76
CA VAL A 34 0.76 -32.80 9.91
C VAL A 34 0.65 -32.50 11.39
N ASP A 35 1.68 -31.92 12.01
CA ASP A 35 1.63 -31.57 13.43
C ASP A 35 0.57 -30.47 13.55
N VAL A 36 -0.67 -30.92 13.81
CA VAL A 36 -1.86 -30.08 13.91
C VAL A 36 -1.56 -28.92 14.85
N ARG A 37 -0.77 -29.15 15.90
CA ARG A 37 -0.37 -28.12 16.85
C ARG A 37 0.53 -27.05 16.26
N GLU A 38 1.43 -27.40 15.34
CA GLU A 38 2.28 -26.47 14.61
C GLU A 38 1.47 -25.65 13.59
N PHE A 39 0.57 -26.31 12.84
CA PHE A 39 -0.37 -25.65 11.94
C PHE A 39 -1.29 -24.67 12.69
N PHE A 40 -1.84 -25.06 13.85
CA PHE A 40 -2.65 -24.16 14.69
C PHE A 40 -1.84 -22.97 15.23
N ARG A 41 -0.55 -23.17 15.56
CA ARG A 41 0.33 -22.06 15.97
C ARG A 41 0.56 -21.08 14.83
N GLU A 42 0.79 -21.57 13.63
CA GLU A 42 0.98 -20.73 12.43
C GLU A 42 -0.31 -19.97 12.09
N LEU A 43 -1.47 -20.62 12.17
CA LEU A 43 -2.78 -19.98 11.97
C LEU A 43 -3.02 -18.85 12.98
N VAL A 44 -2.70 -19.08 14.26
CA VAL A 44 -2.80 -18.05 15.31
C VAL A 44 -1.81 -16.91 15.06
N ALA A 45 -0.61 -17.21 14.57
CA ALA A 45 0.37 -16.18 14.19
C ALA A 45 -0.13 -15.32 13.03
N ILE A 46 -0.72 -15.93 11.99
CA ILE A 46 -1.34 -15.21 10.86
C ILE A 46 -2.49 -14.34 11.34
N ILE A 47 -3.36 -14.85 12.24
CA ILE A 47 -4.47 -14.07 12.79
C ILE A 47 -3.95 -12.87 13.59
N ARG A 48 -2.91 -13.06 14.41
CA ARG A 48 -2.29 -11.97 15.17
C ARG A 48 -1.67 -10.93 14.23
N MET A 49 -0.93 -11.36 13.22
CA MET A 49 -0.33 -10.47 12.24
C MET A 49 -1.38 -9.70 11.43
N ASN A 50 -2.49 -10.34 11.07
CA ASN A 50 -3.61 -9.66 10.43
C ASN A 50 -4.27 -8.63 11.35
N GLN A 51 -4.40 -8.92 12.66
CA GLN A 51 -4.90 -7.95 13.63
C GLN A 51 -3.97 -6.75 13.75
N GLU A 52 -2.65 -6.96 13.81
CA GLU A 52 -1.66 -5.88 13.82
C GLU A 52 -1.76 -5.01 12.56
N ILE A 53 -1.89 -5.62 11.37
CA ILE A 53 -2.09 -4.90 10.11
C ILE A 53 -3.40 -4.09 10.14
N VAL A 54 -4.49 -4.67 10.65
CA VAL A 54 -5.79 -3.98 10.76
C VAL A 54 -5.70 -2.79 11.72
N ASP A 55 -4.99 -2.95 12.85
CA ASP A 55 -4.78 -1.87 13.81
C ASP A 55 -3.93 -0.74 13.23
N GLU A 56 -2.86 -1.06 12.49
CA GLU A 56 -2.05 -0.07 11.78
C GLU A 56 -2.84 0.64 10.68
N LEU A 57 -3.68 -0.10 9.95
CA LEU A 57 -4.58 0.47 8.94
C LEU A 57 -5.61 1.41 9.56
N ALA A 58 -6.19 1.05 10.70
CA ALA A 58 -7.11 1.92 11.44
C ALA A 58 -6.41 3.21 11.91
N LYS A 59 -5.21 3.08 12.50
CA LYS A 59 -4.42 4.24 12.96
C LYS A 59 -4.04 5.17 11.80
N SER A 60 -3.58 4.62 10.67
CA SER A 60 -3.21 5.41 9.50
C SER A 60 -4.44 6.09 8.87
N SER A 61 -5.59 5.40 8.82
CA SER A 61 -6.85 5.98 8.35
C SER A 61 -7.29 7.16 9.23
N ASP A 62 -7.22 7.02 10.56
CA ASP A 62 -7.51 8.10 11.50
C ASP A 62 -6.54 9.28 11.34
N ALA A 63 -5.25 9.01 11.17
CA ALA A 63 -4.25 10.04 10.90
C ALA A 63 -4.53 10.80 9.60
N LEU A 64 -4.84 10.09 8.51
CA LEU A 64 -5.23 10.69 7.22
C LEU A 64 -6.49 11.53 7.36
N ARG A 65 -7.49 11.07 8.11
CA ARG A 65 -8.72 11.82 8.37
C ARG A 65 -8.44 13.13 9.09
N ILE A 66 -7.50 13.13 10.05
CA ILE A 66 -7.05 14.34 10.75
C ILE A 66 -6.28 15.28 9.82
N GLU A 67 -5.47 14.76 8.89
CA GLU A 67 -4.78 15.61 7.91
C GLU A 67 -5.75 16.23 6.91
N LEU A 68 -6.73 15.46 6.43
CA LEU A 68 -7.80 15.95 5.56
C LEU A 68 -8.65 17.03 6.24
N SER A 69 -8.94 16.89 7.54
CA SER A 69 -9.72 17.90 8.27
C SER A 69 -8.98 19.24 8.42
N LYS A 70 -7.65 19.26 8.27
CA LYS A 70 -6.84 20.49 8.31
C LYS A 70 -6.73 21.19 6.95
N LEU A 71 -7.05 20.52 5.84
CA LEU A 71 -6.95 21.11 4.50
C LEU A 71 -7.88 22.32 4.28
N PRO A 72 -9.17 22.31 4.72
CA PRO A 72 -10.05 23.46 4.54
C PRO A 72 -9.48 24.74 5.16
N ALA A 73 -8.96 24.67 6.39
CA ALA A 73 -8.36 25.82 7.05
C ALA A 73 -7.16 26.38 6.26
N LYS A 74 -6.29 25.51 5.72
CA LYS A 74 -5.18 25.95 4.87
C LYS A 74 -5.66 26.57 3.55
N LEU A 75 -6.76 26.06 2.98
CA LEU A 75 -7.36 26.63 1.78
C LEU A 75 -7.99 28.01 2.06
N ASP A 76 -8.61 28.18 3.22
CA ASP A 76 -9.14 29.49 3.66
C ASP A 76 -8.00 30.50 3.81
N ASP A 77 -6.88 30.12 4.45
CA ASP A 77 -5.69 30.96 4.59
C ASP A 77 -5.13 31.39 3.22
N VAL A 78 -5.02 30.45 2.28
CA VAL A 78 -4.56 30.74 0.90
C VAL A 78 -5.54 31.66 0.19
N THR A 79 -6.85 31.42 0.33
CA THR A 79 -7.90 32.26 -0.27
C THR A 79 -7.86 33.68 0.29
N GLN A 80 -7.62 33.83 1.60
CA GLN A 80 -7.44 35.14 2.22
C GLN A 80 -6.20 35.85 1.67
N ASN A 81 -5.05 35.17 1.62
CA ASN A 81 -3.82 35.73 1.07
C ASN A 81 -3.99 36.17 -0.41
N LEU A 82 -4.72 35.39 -1.21
CA LEU A 82 -5.04 35.75 -2.59
C LEU A 82 -5.97 36.96 -2.66
N ASN A 83 -6.98 37.05 -1.80
CA ASN A 83 -7.85 38.22 -1.73
C ASN A 83 -7.09 39.48 -1.30
N GLU A 84 -6.16 39.37 -0.34
CA GLU A 84 -5.29 40.46 0.06
C GLU A 84 -4.36 40.89 -1.08
N LEU A 85 -3.75 39.93 -1.79
CA LEU A 85 -2.95 40.21 -3.00
C LEU A 85 -3.78 40.92 -4.07
N LEU A 86 -5.00 40.43 -4.35
CA LEU A 86 -5.91 41.07 -5.29
C LEU A 86 -6.31 42.48 -4.83
N SER A 87 -6.46 42.70 -3.52
CA SER A 87 -6.68 44.03 -2.96
C SER A 87 -5.49 44.94 -3.22
N TYR A 88 -4.27 44.49 -2.96
CA TYR A 88 -3.06 45.27 -3.25
C TYR A 88 -2.90 45.59 -4.73
N ILE A 89 -3.20 44.63 -5.62
CA ILE A 89 -3.18 44.87 -7.07
C ILE A 89 -4.24 45.89 -7.45
N LYS A 90 -5.46 45.82 -6.92
CA LYS A 90 -6.51 46.81 -7.17
C LYS A 90 -6.11 48.19 -6.67
N THR A 91 -5.56 48.30 -5.46
CA THR A 91 -5.09 49.57 -4.91
C THR A 91 -3.94 50.15 -5.72
N ALA A 92 -2.94 49.32 -6.09
CA ALA A 92 -1.83 49.73 -6.94
C ALA A 92 -2.33 50.16 -8.33
N ALA A 93 -3.24 49.42 -8.95
CA ALA A 93 -3.84 49.79 -10.23
C ALA A 93 -4.66 51.08 -10.13
N MET A 94 -5.33 51.37 -9.00
CA MET A 94 -6.05 52.62 -8.77
C MET A 94 -5.11 53.82 -8.54
N GLU A 95 -4.01 53.63 -7.82
CA GLU A 95 -2.96 54.66 -7.67
C GLU A 95 -2.21 54.90 -8.98
N GLU A 96 -2.01 53.86 -9.79
CA GLU A 96 -1.33 53.90 -11.09
C GLU A 96 -2.24 54.45 -12.21
N THR A 97 -3.54 54.17 -12.20
CA THR A 97 -4.51 54.82 -13.13
C THR A 97 -4.73 56.30 -12.84
N GLY A 98 -4.35 56.78 -11.65
CA GLY A 98 -4.20 58.22 -11.40
C GLY A 98 -3.01 58.86 -12.12
N ARG A 99 -2.08 58.07 -12.69
CA ARG A 99 -0.81 58.57 -13.25
C ARG A 99 -0.27 57.92 -14.54
N ILE A 100 -0.75 56.79 -15.05
CA ILE A 100 -0.05 56.09 -16.14
C ILE A 100 -0.98 55.66 -17.29
N SER A 101 -0.52 56.04 -18.48
CA SER A 101 -0.94 55.69 -19.84
C SER A 101 -1.03 54.18 -20.09
N SER A 102 -1.86 53.79 -21.05
CA SER A 102 -2.28 52.42 -21.43
C SER A 102 -1.19 51.35 -21.65
N ASP A 103 0.10 51.67 -21.57
CA ASP A 103 1.20 50.77 -21.93
C ASP A 103 1.64 49.82 -20.79
N ALA A 104 1.27 50.10 -19.53
CA ALA A 104 1.64 49.24 -18.38
C ALA A 104 0.79 47.95 -18.27
N PHE A 105 -0.39 47.91 -18.90
CA PHE A 105 -1.32 46.77 -18.83
C PHE A 105 -1.02 45.63 -19.81
N GLY A 106 -0.21 45.87 -20.85
CA GLY A 106 0.12 44.84 -21.86
C GLY A 106 0.80 43.59 -21.29
N PRO A 107 1.88 43.73 -20.49
CA PRO A 107 2.59 42.58 -19.91
C PRO A 107 1.75 41.83 -18.87
N LEU A 108 0.87 42.54 -18.16
CA LEU A 108 -0.01 41.95 -17.15
C LEU A 108 -1.14 41.13 -17.80
N ALA A 109 -1.69 41.61 -18.91
CA ALA A 109 -2.68 40.89 -19.71
C ALA A 109 -2.10 39.59 -20.28
N GLU A 110 -0.88 39.62 -20.83
CA GLU A 110 -0.20 38.39 -21.32
C GLU A 110 0.05 37.38 -20.20
N LYS A 111 0.42 37.84 -19.00
CA LYS A 111 0.60 36.96 -17.84
C LYS A 111 -0.71 36.36 -17.35
N LEU A 112 -1.81 37.11 -17.41
CA LEU A 112 -3.14 36.61 -17.09
C LEU A 112 -3.63 35.59 -18.12
N ASP A 113 -3.39 35.82 -19.42
CA ASP A 113 -3.72 34.86 -20.47
C ASP A 113 -2.91 33.56 -20.31
N GLN A 114 -1.61 33.65 -19.98
CA GLN A 114 -0.79 32.48 -19.66
C GLN A 114 -1.31 31.73 -18.41
N LEU A 115 -1.81 32.46 -17.41
CA LEU A 115 -2.40 31.87 -16.20
C LEU A 115 -3.74 31.16 -16.51
N ILE A 116 -4.53 31.72 -17.42
CA ILE A 116 -5.78 31.11 -17.88
C ILE A 116 -5.47 29.82 -18.67
N ASP A 117 -4.49 29.84 -19.56
CA ASP A 117 -4.10 28.67 -20.35
C ASP A 117 -3.50 27.55 -19.49
N THR A 118 -2.72 27.90 -18.47
CA THR A 118 -2.20 26.91 -17.51
C THR A 118 -3.31 26.32 -16.65
N ASN A 119 -4.27 27.12 -16.19
CA ASN A 119 -5.44 26.61 -15.48
C ASN A 119 -6.30 25.67 -16.33
N LYS A 120 -6.52 25.98 -17.62
CA LYS A 120 -7.23 25.06 -18.53
C LYS A 120 -6.53 23.71 -18.64
N LYS A 121 -5.20 23.70 -18.78
CA LYS A 121 -4.41 22.47 -18.81
C LYS A 121 -4.49 21.67 -17.50
N ILE A 122 -4.53 22.35 -16.36
CA ILE A 122 -4.69 21.69 -15.06
C ILE A 122 -6.06 21.01 -14.97
N ILE A 123 -7.13 21.70 -15.37
CA ILE A 123 -8.49 21.14 -15.38
C ILE A 123 -8.57 19.90 -16.28
N GLU A 124 -8.03 19.96 -17.49
CA GLU A 124 -7.98 18.80 -18.40
C GLU A 124 -7.21 17.62 -17.77
N ASN A 125 -6.11 17.91 -17.06
CA ASN A 125 -5.32 16.87 -16.42
C ASN A 125 -6.05 16.28 -15.21
N ASP A 126 -6.77 17.09 -14.44
CA ASP A 126 -7.61 16.64 -13.32
C ASP A 126 -8.78 15.78 -13.81
N GLU A 127 -9.42 16.13 -14.93
CA GLU A 127 -10.43 15.28 -15.58
C GLU A 127 -9.85 13.92 -15.99
N ASN A 128 -8.65 13.92 -16.58
CA ASN A 128 -7.94 12.69 -16.93
C ASN A 128 -7.64 11.84 -15.69
N VAL A 129 -7.13 12.44 -14.61
CA VAL A 129 -6.86 11.75 -13.34
C VAL A 129 -8.15 11.19 -12.75
N SER A 130 -9.24 11.95 -12.76
CA SER A 130 -10.54 11.49 -12.28
C SER A 130 -11.04 10.27 -13.08
N SER A 131 -10.89 10.28 -14.41
CA SER A 131 -11.25 9.14 -15.26
C SER A 131 -10.42 7.88 -14.95
N LEU A 132 -9.13 8.05 -14.65
CA LEU A 132 -8.25 6.96 -14.25
C LEU A 132 -8.67 6.40 -12.89
N LEU A 133 -9.04 7.26 -11.94
CA LEU A 133 -9.53 6.84 -10.62
C LEU A 133 -10.86 6.09 -10.72
N GLU A 134 -11.79 6.51 -11.59
CA GLU A 134 -13.01 5.75 -11.87
C GLU A 134 -12.71 4.37 -12.44
N SER A 135 -11.71 4.26 -13.32
CA SER A 135 -11.30 2.97 -13.88
C SER A 135 -10.71 2.03 -12.81
N ILE A 136 -10.00 2.59 -11.82
CA ILE A 136 -9.46 1.86 -10.67
C ILE A 136 -10.59 1.44 -9.73
N ASP A 137 -11.54 2.32 -9.39
CA ASP A 137 -12.71 1.98 -8.58
C ASP A 137 -13.51 0.84 -9.22
N LYS A 138 -13.70 0.88 -10.54
CA LYS A 138 -14.40 -0.17 -11.30
C LYS A 138 -13.68 -1.52 -11.25
N LYS A 139 -12.35 -1.52 -11.24
CA LYS A 139 -11.53 -2.74 -11.06
C LYS A 139 -11.60 -3.26 -9.63
N MET A 140 -11.64 -2.38 -8.63
CA MET A 140 -11.77 -2.77 -7.22
C MET A 140 -13.19 -3.26 -6.86
N ARG A 141 -14.23 -2.77 -7.55
CA ARG A 141 -15.61 -3.27 -7.43
C ARG A 141 -15.87 -4.57 -8.19
N SER A 142 -14.90 -5.10 -8.93
CA SER A 142 -15.06 -6.39 -9.60
C SER A 142 -15.27 -7.50 -8.56
N PRO A 143 -16.37 -8.27 -8.63
CA PRO A 143 -16.66 -9.28 -7.63
C PRO A 143 -15.56 -10.35 -7.64
N LEU A 144 -15.08 -10.70 -6.44
CA LEU A 144 -14.17 -11.83 -6.23
C LEU A 144 -14.71 -13.07 -6.96
N PRO A 145 -13.84 -13.84 -7.66
CA PRO A 145 -14.27 -15.06 -8.33
C PRO A 145 -14.93 -16.00 -7.31
N PRO A 146 -16.00 -16.73 -7.71
CA PRO A 146 -16.70 -17.62 -6.81
C PRO A 146 -15.72 -18.62 -6.19
N ARG A 147 -15.69 -18.68 -4.86
CA ARG A 147 -14.83 -19.61 -4.13
C ARG A 147 -15.12 -21.05 -4.61
N PRO A 148 -14.10 -21.85 -4.92
CA PRO A 148 -14.30 -23.23 -5.32
C PRO A 148 -15.05 -23.99 -4.22
N PRO A 149 -15.98 -24.90 -4.58
CA PRO A 149 -16.77 -25.64 -3.60
C PRO A 149 -15.85 -26.46 -2.70
N ILE A 150 -16.02 -26.29 -1.38
CA ILE A 150 -15.31 -27.08 -0.36
C ILE A 150 -15.75 -28.54 -0.53
N LEU A 151 -14.86 -29.37 -1.08
CA LEU A 151 -15.05 -30.82 -1.16
C LEU A 151 -15.08 -31.39 0.27
N ARG A 152 -16.27 -31.77 0.74
CA ARG A 152 -16.39 -32.53 1.99
C ARG A 152 -15.79 -33.92 1.78
N PRO A 153 -14.88 -34.39 2.66
CA PRO A 153 -14.40 -35.76 2.58
C PRO A 153 -15.54 -36.73 2.87
N LEU A 154 -15.69 -37.71 1.98
CA LEU A 154 -16.60 -38.84 2.12
C LEU A 154 -16.27 -39.60 3.41
N GLN A 155 -17.23 -39.63 4.34
CA GLN A 155 -17.18 -40.52 5.49
C GLN A 155 -17.34 -41.95 4.97
N ARG A 156 -16.31 -42.78 5.18
CA ARG A 156 -16.37 -44.23 5.05
C ARG A 156 -16.68 -44.84 6.40
#